data_AF-A0A1Y5MRK5-F1
#
_entry.id   AF-A0A1Y5MRK5-F1
#
_cell.length_a   1.000
_cell.length_b   1.000
_cell.length_c   1.000
_cell.angle_alpha   90.00
_cell.angle_beta   90.00
_cell.angle_gamma   90.00
#
_symmetry.space_group_name_H-M   'P 1'
#
loop_
_entity.id
_entity.type
_entity.pdbx_description
1 polymer ?
#
loop_
_entity_poly.entity_id
_entity_poly.type
_entity_poly.pdbx_seq_one_letter_code
_entity_poly.pdbx_strand_id
1 'polypeptide(L)'
;PYLDEIVGSYFVMDFNRGGVAQNTSGSIHRHLRKLVEDEGKLLDPRDFDANETTREEFVSYVNKEMKFYQDKFDEYAFPNTWDDRDLSLYIDSTLLEAKIMSLTPPEGYPNAPYYNTPEELTRLYEAGKLDKKLNPLTPVMYRESFPEDLRAKILSYAKEHNIKE
;
A
#
# COMPACT_ATOMS: atom_id res chain seq x y z
N PRO A 1 -15.45 -8.18 9.40
CA PRO A 1 -14.60 -8.45 8.22
C PRO A 1 -14.33 -7.14 7.48
N TYR A 2 -13.07 -6.79 7.34
CA TYR A 2 -12.69 -5.61 6.56
C TYR A 2 -13.06 -5.87 5.08
N LEU A 3 -13.34 -4.80 4.32
CA LEU A 3 -13.91 -4.89 2.97
C LEU A 3 -12.99 -5.69 2.01
N ASP A 4 -11.70 -5.62 2.24
CA ASP A 4 -10.61 -6.34 1.56
C ASP A 4 -10.57 -7.85 1.85
N GLU A 5 -11.13 -8.30 2.99
CA GLU A 5 -11.32 -9.72 3.31
C GLU A 5 -12.54 -10.33 2.59
N ILE A 6 -13.54 -9.51 2.24
CA ILE A 6 -14.80 -9.95 1.60
C ILE A 6 -14.73 -9.81 0.08
N VAL A 7 -14.17 -8.70 -0.38
CA VAL A 7 -14.00 -8.38 -1.79
C VAL A 7 -12.53 -8.60 -2.05
N GLY A 8 -12.18 -9.70 -2.73
CA GLY A 8 -10.79 -10.00 -3.09
C GLY A 8 -10.17 -8.79 -3.78
N SER A 9 -9.47 -7.98 -3.01
CA SER A 9 -8.89 -6.71 -3.44
C SER A 9 -7.63 -7.05 -4.19
N TYR A 10 -7.84 -7.45 -5.46
CA TYR A 10 -6.81 -7.79 -6.42
C TYR A 10 -5.80 -6.63 -6.49
N PHE A 11 -4.64 -6.85 -5.87
CA PHE A 11 -3.44 -6.01 -5.97
C PHE A 11 -3.67 -4.48 -5.90
N VAL A 12 -4.52 -4.02 -4.98
CA VAL A 12 -4.73 -2.58 -4.73
C VAL A 12 -3.73 -2.10 -3.69
N MET A 13 -2.46 -1.92 -4.10
CA MET A 13 -1.45 -1.26 -3.26
C MET A 13 -1.29 0.18 -3.72
N ASP A 14 -1.55 1.15 -2.85
CA ASP A 14 -1.23 2.53 -3.18
C ASP A 14 0.27 2.80 -2.98
N PHE A 15 0.93 3.31 -4.02
CA PHE A 15 2.34 3.66 -4.01
C PHE A 15 2.59 5.16 -3.87
N ASN A 16 1.55 5.99 -3.93
CA ASN A 16 1.66 7.43 -3.78
C ASN A 16 2.18 7.78 -2.38
N ARG A 17 3.33 8.47 -2.30
CA ARG A 17 3.92 8.92 -1.03
C ARG A 17 4.43 10.34 -1.16
N GLY A 18 4.32 11.12 -0.07
CA GLY A 18 4.93 12.45 0.01
C GLY A 18 4.39 13.46 -1.00
N GLY A 19 3.14 13.32 -1.45
CA GLY A 19 2.55 14.21 -2.45
C GLY A 19 3.03 13.97 -3.88
N VAL A 20 3.72 12.85 -4.14
CA VAL A 20 4.15 12.48 -5.50
C VAL A 20 3.15 11.51 -6.12
N ALA A 21 2.71 11.82 -7.34
CA ALA A 21 1.88 10.94 -8.16
C ALA A 21 2.75 9.81 -8.74
N GLN A 22 2.68 8.65 -8.09
CA GLN A 22 3.31 7.40 -8.46
C GLN A 22 2.31 6.55 -9.24
N ASN A 23 2.77 5.85 -10.29
CA ASN A 23 1.94 4.87 -10.99
C ASN A 23 0.61 5.44 -11.55
N THR A 24 0.64 6.67 -12.06
CA THR A 24 -0.51 7.38 -12.65
C THR A 24 -1.24 6.55 -13.72
N SER A 25 -0.48 5.76 -14.50
CA SER A 25 -1.01 4.91 -15.58
C SER A 25 -1.31 3.45 -15.18
N GLY A 26 -1.17 3.10 -13.90
CA GLY A 26 -1.33 1.72 -13.42
C GLY A 26 -0.29 0.73 -13.95
N SER A 27 0.78 1.21 -14.60
CA SER A 27 1.82 0.39 -15.22
C SER A 27 2.60 -0.46 -14.22
N ILE A 28 2.92 0.07 -13.03
CA ILE A 28 3.65 -0.71 -12.02
C ILE A 28 2.79 -1.83 -11.44
N HIS A 29 1.47 -1.64 -11.33
CA HIS A 29 0.56 -2.70 -10.89
C HIS A 29 0.57 -3.86 -11.88
N ARG A 30 0.48 -3.57 -13.18
CA ARG A 30 0.56 -4.60 -14.22
C ARG A 30 1.91 -5.31 -14.22
N HIS A 31 2.99 -4.56 -14.02
CA HIS A 31 4.35 -5.11 -13.95
C HIS A 31 4.55 -6.03 -12.74
N LEU A 32 4.18 -5.57 -11.54
CA LEU A 32 4.29 -6.35 -10.32
C LEU A 32 3.39 -7.58 -10.36
N ARG A 33 2.15 -7.44 -10.86
CA ARG A 33 1.24 -8.57 -11.07
C ARG A 33 1.89 -9.65 -11.92
N LYS A 34 2.54 -9.28 -13.03
CA LYS A 34 3.25 -10.23 -13.89
C LYS A 34 4.37 -10.95 -13.15
N LEU A 35 5.16 -10.22 -12.35
CA LEU A 35 6.26 -10.80 -11.58
C LEU A 35 5.79 -11.77 -10.48
N VAL A 36 4.67 -11.46 -9.86
CA VAL A 36 4.08 -12.24 -8.76
C VAL A 36 3.29 -13.44 -9.29
N GLU A 37 2.29 -13.18 -10.14
CA GLU A 37 1.32 -14.20 -10.58
C GLU A 37 1.84 -15.02 -11.77
N ASP A 38 2.41 -14.37 -12.79
CA ASP A 38 2.74 -15.06 -14.05
C ASP A 38 4.16 -15.66 -14.03
N GLU A 39 5.12 -14.97 -13.43
CA GLU A 39 6.54 -15.34 -13.45
C GLU A 39 7.05 -15.95 -12.13
N GLY A 40 6.35 -15.75 -11.00
CA GLY A 40 6.75 -16.25 -9.68
C GLY A 40 8.13 -15.74 -9.22
N LYS A 41 8.59 -14.59 -9.72
CA LYS A 41 9.90 -14.00 -9.40
C LYS A 41 9.90 -13.19 -8.11
N LEU A 42 8.73 -12.75 -7.68
CA LEU A 42 8.49 -12.06 -6.41
C LEU A 42 7.30 -12.72 -5.73
N LEU A 43 7.35 -12.83 -4.41
CA LEU A 43 6.20 -13.26 -3.63
C LEU A 43 5.34 -12.05 -3.26
N ASP A 44 4.01 -12.19 -3.27
CA ASP A 44 3.15 -11.12 -2.73
C ASP A 44 3.44 -10.99 -1.23
N PRO A 45 3.77 -9.81 -0.71
CA PRO A 45 4.16 -9.68 0.69
C PRO A 45 2.99 -9.89 1.67
N ARG A 46 1.77 -10.08 1.15
CA ARG A 46 0.53 -10.41 1.87
C ARG A 46 0.23 -11.91 1.89
N ASP A 47 0.93 -12.72 1.08
CA ASP A 47 0.69 -14.16 1.04
C ASP A 47 1.07 -14.83 2.37
N PHE A 48 0.41 -15.96 2.66
CA PHE A 48 0.59 -16.67 3.93
C PHE A 48 2.00 -17.24 4.12
N ASP A 49 2.69 -17.55 3.02
CA ASP A 49 4.05 -18.06 2.97
C ASP A 49 5.09 -16.94 2.93
N ALA A 50 4.66 -15.68 2.85
CA ALA A 50 5.55 -14.54 2.95
C ALA A 50 6.15 -14.42 4.36
N ASN A 51 7.47 -14.26 4.40
CA ASN A 51 8.28 -14.01 5.58
C ASN A 51 9.09 -12.72 5.42
N GLU A 52 9.77 -12.30 6.49
CA GLU A 52 10.59 -11.09 6.53
C GLU A 52 11.49 -10.94 5.30
N THR A 53 12.25 -11.98 4.93
CA THR A 53 13.15 -11.95 3.76
C THR A 53 12.40 -11.65 2.48
N THR A 54 11.32 -12.40 2.19
CA THR A 54 10.55 -12.23 0.95
C THR A 54 9.82 -10.87 0.89
N ARG A 55 9.38 -10.35 2.04
CA ARG A 55 8.75 -9.03 2.13
C ARG A 55 9.76 -7.92 1.88
N GLU A 56 10.95 -8.04 2.45
CA GLU A 56 12.05 -7.09 2.20
C GLU A 56 12.52 -7.13 0.74
N GLU A 57 12.59 -8.31 0.13
CA GLU A 57 12.88 -8.45 -1.30
C GLU A 57 11.84 -7.72 -2.16
N PHE A 58 10.54 -7.92 -1.86
CA PHE A 58 9.46 -7.22 -2.54
C PHE A 58 9.56 -5.70 -2.37
N VAL A 59 9.69 -5.21 -1.14
CA VAL A 59 9.78 -3.77 -0.83
C VAL A 59 11.01 -3.14 -1.50
N SER A 60 12.16 -3.82 -1.44
CA SER A 60 13.39 -3.39 -2.11
C SER A 60 13.22 -3.29 -3.62
N TYR A 61 12.58 -4.29 -4.22
CA TYR A 61 12.27 -4.29 -5.65
C TYR A 61 11.39 -3.11 -6.04
N VAL A 62 10.26 -2.93 -5.32
CA VAL A 62 9.33 -1.82 -5.56
C VAL A 62 10.06 -0.49 -5.45
N ASN A 63 10.82 -0.25 -4.38
CA ASN A 63 11.54 1.01 -4.18
C ASN A 63 12.57 1.29 -5.29
N LYS A 64 13.25 0.26 -5.79
CA LYS A 64 14.21 0.39 -6.88
C LYS A 64 13.54 0.74 -8.21
N GLU A 65 12.42 0.08 -8.52
CA GLU A 65 11.75 0.21 -9.82
C GLU A 65 10.80 1.40 -9.88
N MET A 66 10.25 1.84 -8.73
CA MET A 66 9.22 2.89 -8.66
C MET A 66 9.61 4.16 -9.42
N LYS A 67 10.89 4.56 -9.35
CA LYS A 67 11.42 5.75 -10.04
C LYS A 67 11.21 5.77 -11.55
N PHE A 68 10.99 4.61 -12.18
CA PHE A 68 10.72 4.49 -13.61
C PHE A 68 9.23 4.57 -13.97
N TYR A 69 8.37 4.59 -12.95
CA TYR A 69 6.91 4.62 -13.06
C TYR A 69 6.29 5.87 -12.41
N GLN A 70 7.11 6.91 -12.20
CA GLN A 70 6.66 8.22 -11.70
C GLN A 70 6.59 9.21 -12.85
N ASP A 71 5.58 10.07 -12.82
CA ASP A 71 5.53 11.23 -13.72
C ASP A 71 6.32 12.37 -13.07
N LYS A 72 7.51 12.65 -13.60
CA LYS A 72 8.39 13.71 -13.12
C LYS A 72 8.25 14.97 -13.97
N PHE A 73 7.33 15.84 -13.57
CA PHE A 73 7.03 17.10 -14.26
C PHE A 73 8.17 18.13 -14.17
N ASP A 74 9.09 17.97 -13.20
CA ASP A 74 10.19 18.89 -12.91
C ASP A 74 11.53 18.50 -13.56
N GLU A 75 11.69 17.23 -13.96
CA GLU A 75 12.96 16.69 -14.47
C GLU A 75 13.01 16.60 -16.00
N TYR A 76 11.88 16.35 -16.67
CA TYR A 76 11.85 16.12 -18.12
C TYR A 76 10.92 17.10 -18.85
N ALA A 77 11.38 17.57 -20.01
CA ALA A 77 10.52 18.28 -20.95
C ALA A 77 9.54 17.31 -21.63
N PHE A 78 8.44 17.84 -22.16
CA PHE A 78 7.48 17.06 -22.93
C PHE A 78 8.14 16.38 -24.15
N PRO A 79 7.69 15.17 -24.54
CA PRO A 79 8.22 14.49 -25.71
C PRO A 79 8.14 15.38 -26.95
N ASN A 80 9.23 15.44 -27.73
CA ASN A 80 9.28 16.20 -28.99
C ASN A 80 8.39 15.61 -30.11
N THR A 81 7.71 14.50 -29.84
CA THR A 81 6.77 13.82 -30.74
C THR A 81 5.34 14.32 -30.59
N TRP A 82 5.05 15.11 -29.55
CA TRP A 82 3.72 15.66 -29.30
C TRP A 82 3.50 16.91 -30.13
N ASP A 83 2.30 17.05 -30.68
CA ASP A 83 1.87 18.29 -31.31
C ASP A 83 1.30 19.29 -30.27
N ASP A 84 1.02 20.52 -30.70
CA ASP A 84 0.50 21.58 -29.82
C ASP A 84 -0.83 21.18 -29.13
N ARG A 85 -1.64 20.35 -29.80
CA ARG A 85 -2.93 19.90 -29.28
C ARG A 85 -2.73 18.85 -28.19
N ASP A 86 -1.87 17.87 -28.41
CA ASP A 86 -1.51 16.85 -27.43
C ASP A 86 -0.94 17.50 -26.17
N LEU A 87 -0.05 18.49 -26.36
CA LEU A 87 0.54 19.25 -25.27
C LEU A 87 -0.51 20.03 -24.46
N SER A 88 -1.40 20.77 -25.15
CA SER A 88 -2.47 21.52 -24.50
C SER A 88 -3.42 20.61 -23.73
N LEU A 89 -3.82 19.49 -24.32
CA LEU A 89 -4.71 18.52 -23.68
C LEU A 89 -4.10 17.93 -22.41
N TYR A 90 -2.81 17.58 -22.46
CA TYR A 90 -2.11 17.05 -21.29
C TYR A 90 -2.02 18.08 -20.16
N ILE A 91 -1.66 19.34 -20.47
CA ILE A 91 -1.61 20.41 -19.47
C ILE A 91 -2.99 20.65 -18.86
N ASP A 92 -4.03 20.72 -19.69
CA ASP A 92 -5.40 20.91 -19.22
C ASP A 92 -5.89 19.74 -18.34
N SER A 93 -5.57 18.50 -18.72
CA SER A 93 -5.92 17.32 -17.91
C SER A 93 -5.18 17.30 -16.58
N THR A 94 -3.87 17.57 -16.57
CA THR A 94 -3.09 17.60 -15.33
C THR A 94 -3.55 18.71 -14.39
N LEU A 95 -3.89 19.89 -14.92
CA LEU A 95 -4.45 20.99 -14.13
C LEU A 95 -5.84 20.65 -13.57
N LEU A 96 -6.67 19.98 -14.36
CA LEU A 96 -7.99 19.51 -13.91
C LEU A 96 -7.84 18.47 -12.79
N GLU A 97 -6.98 17.48 -12.98
CA GLU A 97 -6.69 16.45 -11.98
C GLU A 97 -6.15 17.07 -10.69
N ALA A 98 -5.19 17.99 -10.77
CA ALA A 98 -4.66 18.70 -9.60
C ALA A 98 -5.73 19.50 -8.85
N LYS A 99 -6.65 20.16 -9.58
CA LYS A 99 -7.79 20.89 -8.97
C LYS A 99 -8.76 19.94 -8.30
N ILE A 100 -9.11 18.82 -8.94
CA ILE A 100 -9.95 17.78 -8.34
C ILE A 100 -9.28 17.26 -7.07
N MET A 101 -7.99 16.92 -7.15
CA MET A 101 -7.19 16.44 -6.01
C MET A 101 -7.13 17.44 -4.86
N SER A 102 -7.09 18.75 -5.13
CA SER A 102 -7.09 19.79 -4.09
C SER A 102 -8.45 19.97 -3.41
N LEU A 103 -9.53 19.58 -4.09
CA LEU A 103 -10.90 19.65 -3.58
C LEU A 103 -11.31 18.35 -2.89
N THR A 104 -10.72 17.22 -3.29
CA THR A 104 -10.77 15.99 -2.51
C THR A 104 -9.85 16.14 -1.30
N PRO A 105 -10.30 15.81 -0.08
CA PRO A 105 -9.39 15.70 1.05
C PRO A 105 -8.17 14.83 0.68
N PRO A 106 -6.96 15.12 1.19
CA PRO A 106 -5.75 14.33 0.93
C PRO A 106 -5.82 12.86 1.36
N GLU A 107 -6.97 12.43 1.87
CA GLU A 107 -7.37 11.04 1.98
C GLU A 107 -7.70 10.51 0.57
N GLY A 108 -6.65 10.13 -0.16
CA GLY A 108 -6.79 9.13 -1.22
C GLY A 108 -7.63 7.98 -0.69
N TYR A 109 -8.51 7.40 -1.53
CA TYR A 109 -9.50 6.35 -1.20
C TYR A 109 -9.42 5.89 0.26
N PRO A 110 -10.42 6.14 1.13
CA PRO A 110 -10.43 5.75 2.56
C PRO A 110 -10.11 4.26 2.85
N ASN A 111 -9.89 3.46 1.82
CA ASN A 111 -9.93 2.02 1.75
C ASN A 111 -9.12 1.43 0.58
N ALA A 112 -8.19 2.16 -0.05
CA ALA A 112 -7.06 1.50 -0.72
C ALA A 112 -5.96 1.35 0.34
N PRO A 113 -5.78 0.17 0.96
CA PRO A 113 -4.87 0.04 2.08
C PRO A 113 -3.45 0.27 1.56
N TYR A 114 -2.76 1.27 2.09
CA TYR A 114 -1.30 1.24 2.05
C TYR A 114 -0.88 -0.04 2.77
N TYR A 115 -0.34 -1.00 2.03
CA TYR A 115 0.18 -2.20 2.66
C TYR A 115 1.57 -1.89 3.22
N ASN A 116 1.62 -1.58 4.52
CA ASN A 116 2.87 -1.58 5.28
C ASN A 116 3.14 -3.01 5.74
N THR A 117 4.29 -3.56 5.39
CA THR A 117 4.73 -4.85 5.91
C THR A 117 4.90 -4.76 7.45
N PRO A 118 4.84 -5.89 8.18
CA PRO A 118 5.10 -5.90 9.62
C PRO A 118 6.43 -5.22 10.00
N GLU A 119 7.44 -5.38 9.16
CA GLU A 119 8.77 -4.80 9.31
C GLU A 119 8.74 -3.27 9.13
N GLU A 120 8.02 -2.78 8.11
CA GLU A 120 7.82 -1.35 7.89
C GLU A 120 7.01 -0.70 9.02
N LEU A 121 5.98 -1.37 9.54
CA LEU A 121 5.22 -0.90 10.70
C LEU A 121 6.12 -0.79 11.95
N THR A 122 7.03 -1.74 12.14
CA THR A 122 8.03 -1.70 13.21
C THR A 122 8.92 -0.47 13.06
N ARG A 123 9.48 -0.23 11.87
CA ARG A 123 10.32 0.96 11.60
C ARG A 123 9.59 2.27 11.84
N LEU A 124 8.33 2.37 11.41
CA LEU A 124 7.50 3.56 11.61
C LEU A 124 7.19 3.81 13.08
N TYR A 125 6.91 2.75 13.84
CA TYR A 125 6.71 2.83 15.28
C TYR A 125 7.98 3.29 16.01
N GLU A 126 9.11 2.66 15.73
CA GLU A 126 10.42 3.01 16.32
C GLU A 126 10.85 4.43 15.96
N ALA A 127 10.54 4.89 14.74
CA ALA A 127 10.76 6.26 14.29
C ALA A 127 9.78 7.28 14.91
N GLY A 128 8.80 6.84 15.70
CA GLY A 128 7.79 7.69 16.34
C GLY A 128 6.81 8.32 15.34
N LYS A 129 6.63 7.72 14.17
CA LYS A 129 5.68 8.16 13.13
C LYS A 129 4.26 7.68 13.39
N LEU A 130 4.12 6.61 14.16
CA LEU A 130 2.83 6.10 14.63
C LEU A 130 2.53 6.63 16.03
N ASP A 131 1.25 6.71 16.38
CA ASP A 131 0.84 7.06 17.74
C ASP A 131 1.48 6.06 18.71
N LYS A 132 2.25 6.56 19.68
CA LYS A 132 2.94 5.76 20.69
C LYS A 132 1.98 4.90 21.52
N LYS A 133 0.70 5.28 21.60
CA LYS A 133 -0.36 4.51 22.27
C LYS A 133 -0.93 3.39 21.39
N LEU A 134 -0.69 3.44 20.08
CA LEU A 134 -1.18 2.48 19.10
C LEU A 134 0.00 1.73 18.49
N ASN A 135 0.70 0.95 19.33
CA ASN A 135 1.72 0.04 18.83
C ASN A 135 1.07 -0.96 17.86
N PRO A 136 1.43 -0.94 16.56
CA PRO A 136 0.82 -1.82 15.57
C PRO A 136 1.14 -3.30 15.84
N LEU A 137 2.22 -3.58 16.57
CA LEU A 137 2.66 -4.92 16.93
C LEU A 137 1.83 -5.53 18.05
N THR A 138 1.05 -4.75 18.79
CA THR A 138 0.12 -5.29 19.79
C THR A 138 -1.03 -5.98 19.06
N PRO A 139 -1.19 -7.31 19.19
CA PRO A 139 -2.30 -8.03 18.59
C PRO A 139 -3.62 -7.37 18.95
N VAL A 140 -4.56 -7.34 18.01
CA VAL A 140 -5.83 -6.60 18.17
C VAL A 140 -6.55 -7.01 19.45
N MET A 141 -6.55 -8.31 19.78
CA MET A 141 -7.16 -8.83 21.00
C MET A 141 -6.54 -8.30 22.30
N TYR A 142 -5.33 -7.74 22.25
CA TYR A 142 -4.62 -7.19 23.40
C TYR A 142 -4.70 -5.66 23.52
N ARG A 143 -5.37 -4.99 22.58
CA ARG A 143 -5.55 -3.52 22.61
C ARG A 143 -6.59 -3.13 23.68
N GLU A 144 -6.47 -1.91 24.21
CA GLU A 144 -7.37 -1.37 25.26
C GLU A 144 -8.82 -1.26 24.77
N SER A 145 -9.02 -0.99 23.47
CA SER A 145 -10.35 -0.86 22.86
C SER A 145 -11.04 -2.21 22.54
N PHE A 146 -10.34 -3.35 22.69
CA PHE A 146 -10.90 -4.64 22.32
C PHE A 146 -11.89 -5.15 23.38
N PRO A 147 -13.09 -5.64 23.00
CA PRO A 147 -14.08 -6.11 23.97
C PRO A 147 -13.57 -7.28 24.83
N GLU A 148 -13.63 -7.12 26.16
CA GLU A 148 -13.15 -8.13 27.12
C GLU A 148 -13.93 -9.44 27.04
N ASP A 149 -15.24 -9.40 26.76
CA ASP A 149 -16.05 -10.60 26.61
C ASP A 149 -15.64 -11.42 25.38
N LEU A 150 -15.25 -10.75 24.30
CA LEU A 150 -14.76 -11.39 23.08
C LEU A 150 -13.35 -11.97 23.30
N ARG A 151 -12.48 -11.23 24.00
CA ARG A 151 -11.13 -11.70 24.38
C ARG A 151 -11.22 -13.00 25.17
N ALA A 152 -12.12 -13.05 26.17
CA ALA A 152 -12.33 -14.23 27.00
C ALA A 152 -12.81 -15.45 26.18
N LYS A 153 -13.71 -15.24 25.21
CA LYS A 153 -14.18 -16.31 24.29
C LYS A 153 -13.05 -16.84 23.41
N ILE A 154 -12.24 -15.96 22.82
CA ILE A 154 -11.09 -16.35 21.99
C ILE A 154 -10.09 -17.18 22.79
N LEU A 155 -9.72 -16.72 23.99
CA LEU A 155 -8.78 -17.44 24.86
C LEU A 155 -9.32 -18.79 25.33
N SER A 156 -10.62 -18.87 25.64
CA SER A 156 -11.27 -20.12 26.04
C SER A 156 -11.26 -21.14 24.90
N TYR A 157 -11.59 -20.69 23.69
CA TYR A 157 -11.56 -21.52 22.49
C TYR A 157 -10.14 -22.02 22.18
N ALA A 158 -9.14 -21.13 22.22
CA ALA A 158 -7.74 -21.52 21.99
C ALA A 158 -7.27 -22.59 23.01
N LYS A 159 -7.68 -22.45 24.28
CA LYS A 159 -7.39 -23.44 25.33
C LYS A 159 -8.11 -24.77 25.10
N GLU A 160 -9.38 -24.75 24.72
CA GLU A 160 -10.17 -25.96 24.44
C GLU A 160 -9.57 -26.76 23.27
N HIS A 161 -9.04 -26.06 22.27
CA HIS A 161 -8.52 -26.66 21.04
C HIS A 161 -6.99 -26.80 20.99
N ASN A 162 -6.29 -26.56 22.10
CA ASN A 162 -4.81 -26.59 22.18
C ASN A 162 -4.12 -25.76 21.06
N ILE A 163 -4.72 -24.64 20.69
CA ILE A 163 -4.12 -23.68 19.75
C ILE A 163 -3.06 -22.91 20.52
N LYS A 164 -1.81 -22.97 20.05
CA LYS A 164 -0.69 -22.20 20.63
C LYS A 164 -0.68 -20.80 20.02
N GLU A 165 -0.18 -19.83 20.80
CA GLU A 165 0.19 -18.49 20.29
C GLU A 165 1.21 -18.57 19.16
#